data_AF-A0A968X1X8-F1
#
_entry.id   AF-A0A968X1X8-F1
#
_cell.length_a   1.000
_cell.length_b   1.000
_cell.length_c   1.000
_cell.angle_alpha   90.00
_cell.angle_beta   90.00
_cell.angle_gamma   90.00
#
_symmetry.space_group_name_H-M   'P 1'
#
loop_
_entity.id
_entity.type
_entity.pdbx_description
1 polymer ?
#
loop_
_entity_poly.entity_id
_entity_poly.type
_entity_poly.pdbx_seq_one_letter_code
_entity_poly.pdbx_strand_id
1 'polypeptide(L)'
;MGNHLYRLTSVALFVAAVGVLVQTLPQQQRLRSWVLGLAALTTINAFAASVWLGQVDALIVFALAVCLWGIHTGRLGAAGVGLGVATSLKISPGVLLIYLIVRRQWRAVGAAAFTMMVLMVAALLIGRPEDLLRFVLHVSPPLAQGSRFWQNQALPALLARLTTSSPDLIAYATGLGLWRVATLLIVVGGVIAVWWQRRDQPLTAPEAVMLILVGLLAGPITWNHYLSWALVILASAGHLWPSDDFDNFPRRSLFTRLLLVAWATLVVPMPLSPNAGSVLYWVRTSLPTLGLMMLIVSQSFVLVQTVKHRSKEVERP
;
A
#
# COMPACT_ATOMS: atom_id res chain seq x y z
N MET A 1 8.76 9.47 -29.22
CA MET A 1 9.39 10.14 -28.06
C MET A 1 8.64 9.91 -26.74
N GLY A 2 7.32 10.19 -26.66
CA GLY A 2 6.56 10.18 -25.39
C GLY A 2 6.58 8.87 -24.60
N ASN A 3 6.44 7.71 -25.26
CA ASN A 3 6.41 6.42 -24.55
C ASN A 3 7.75 6.06 -23.89
N HIS A 4 8.88 6.45 -24.50
CA HIS A 4 10.21 6.22 -23.90
C HIS A 4 10.44 7.14 -22.71
N LEU A 5 10.05 8.42 -22.82
CA LEU A 5 10.14 9.38 -21.73
C LEU A 5 9.33 8.91 -20.51
N TYR A 6 8.07 8.53 -20.71
CA TYR A 6 7.23 7.98 -19.64
C TYR A 6 7.88 6.76 -18.96
N ARG A 7 8.36 5.78 -19.74
CA ARG A 7 8.99 4.57 -19.17
C ARG A 7 10.23 4.90 -18.34
N LEU A 8 11.08 5.78 -18.86
CA LEU A 8 12.28 6.24 -18.15
C LEU A 8 11.92 7.00 -16.86
N THR A 9 10.93 7.90 -16.93
CA THR A 9 10.44 8.63 -15.75
C THR A 9 9.86 7.69 -14.70
N SER A 10 9.04 6.71 -15.10
CA SER A 10 8.46 5.74 -14.17
C SER A 10 9.51 4.87 -13.48
N VAL A 11 10.50 4.36 -14.23
CA VAL A 11 11.62 3.62 -13.65
C VAL A 11 12.43 4.50 -12.70
N ALA A 12 12.73 5.75 -13.09
CA ALA A 12 13.46 6.70 -12.27
C ALA A 12 12.71 7.01 -10.97
N LEU A 13 11.38 7.19 -11.01
CA LEU A 13 10.55 7.43 -9.82
C LEU A 13 10.52 6.23 -8.87
N PHE A 14 10.44 5.00 -9.39
CA PHE A 14 10.55 3.80 -8.55
C PHE A 14 11.92 3.69 -7.87
N VAL A 15 13.01 3.92 -8.60
CA VAL A 15 14.37 3.92 -8.02
C VAL A 15 14.54 5.04 -7.00
N ALA A 16 14.01 6.24 -7.30
CA ALA A 16 14.02 7.38 -6.38
C ALA A 16 13.22 7.07 -5.10
N ALA A 17 12.10 6.35 -5.21
CA ALA A 17 11.31 5.92 -4.05
C ALA A 17 12.13 5.01 -3.13
N VAL A 18 12.89 4.05 -3.70
CA VAL A 18 13.85 3.24 -2.92
C VAL A 18 14.87 4.15 -2.23
N GLY A 19 15.44 5.12 -2.95
CA GLY A 19 16.43 6.04 -2.38
C GLY A 19 15.91 6.87 -1.20
N VAL A 20 14.70 7.41 -1.32
CA VAL A 20 14.04 8.15 -0.23
C VAL A 20 13.80 7.24 0.98
N LEU A 21 13.31 6.01 0.76
CA LEU A 21 13.09 5.06 1.85
C LEU A 21 14.40 4.62 2.51
N VAL A 22 15.48 4.41 1.74
CA VAL A 22 16.78 4.05 2.30
C VAL A 22 17.34 5.14 3.23
N GLN A 23 17.06 6.42 2.96
CA GLN A 23 17.52 7.50 3.84
C GLN A 23 16.91 7.46 5.24
N THR A 24 15.75 6.83 5.38
CA THR A 24 15.13 6.63 6.69
C THR A 24 15.89 5.60 7.53
N LEU A 25 16.78 4.80 6.95
CA LEU A 25 17.46 3.70 7.65
C LEU A 25 18.84 4.09 8.21
N PRO A 26 19.29 3.42 9.30
CA PRO A 26 20.67 3.47 9.76
C PRO A 26 21.65 3.12 8.64
N GLN A 27 22.81 3.77 8.60
CA GLN A 27 23.80 3.62 7.52
C GLN A 27 24.17 2.17 7.21
N GLN A 28 24.31 1.34 8.26
CA GLN A 28 24.68 -0.07 8.17
C GLN A 28 23.64 -0.92 7.41
N GLN A 29 22.37 -0.48 7.36
CA GLN A 29 21.28 -1.22 6.72
C GLN A 29 20.98 -0.72 5.30
N ARG A 30 21.54 0.43 4.90
CA ARG A 30 21.19 1.08 3.63
C ARG A 30 21.50 0.24 2.41
N LEU A 31 22.66 -0.44 2.38
CA LEU A 31 23.03 -1.31 1.26
C LEU A 31 22.04 -2.49 1.11
N ARG A 32 21.68 -3.12 2.23
CA ARG A 32 20.70 -4.23 2.22
C ARG A 32 19.35 -3.77 1.69
N SER A 33 18.88 -2.60 2.12
CA SER A 33 17.62 -2.05 1.61
C SER A 33 17.67 -1.59 0.16
N TRP A 34 18.80 -1.12 -0.34
CA TRP A 34 18.99 -0.91 -1.77
C TRP A 34 18.89 -2.22 -2.55
N VAL A 35 19.59 -3.26 -2.11
CA VAL A 35 19.54 -4.59 -2.74
C VAL A 35 18.12 -5.14 -2.74
N LEU A 36 17.41 -5.09 -1.61
CA LEU A 36 16.01 -5.52 -1.51
C LEU A 36 15.08 -4.64 -2.37
N GLY A 37 15.24 -3.32 -2.35
CA GLY A 37 14.44 -2.43 -3.20
C GLY A 37 14.62 -2.76 -4.68
N LEU A 38 15.86 -2.85 -5.15
CA LEU A 38 16.17 -3.15 -6.56
C LEU A 38 15.75 -4.56 -6.96
N ALA A 39 15.92 -5.56 -6.08
CA ALA A 39 15.43 -6.91 -6.32
C ALA A 39 13.90 -6.94 -6.41
N ALA A 40 13.19 -6.15 -5.59
CA ALA A 40 11.73 -6.05 -5.66
C ALA A 40 11.29 -5.46 -7.01
N LEU A 41 11.95 -4.37 -7.45
CA LEU A 41 11.67 -3.71 -8.72
C LEU A 41 11.84 -4.61 -9.94
N THR A 42 12.78 -5.58 -9.89
CA THR A 42 13.07 -6.47 -11.02
C THR A 42 12.32 -7.80 -10.96
N THR A 43 11.94 -8.28 -9.78
CA THR A 43 11.30 -9.61 -9.61
C THR A 43 9.79 -9.56 -9.43
N ILE A 44 9.25 -8.50 -8.82
CA ILE A 44 7.80 -8.40 -8.61
C ILE A 44 7.14 -7.86 -9.87
N ASN A 45 6.25 -8.66 -10.46
CA ASN A 45 5.63 -8.37 -11.75
C ASN A 45 4.80 -7.06 -11.76
N ALA A 46 4.35 -6.58 -10.60
CA ALA A 46 3.56 -5.36 -10.49
C ALA A 46 4.28 -4.10 -11.03
N PHE A 47 5.61 -4.02 -10.87
CA PHE A 47 6.40 -2.88 -11.37
C PHE A 47 6.48 -2.87 -12.89
N ALA A 48 6.84 -4.02 -13.47
CA ALA A 48 6.83 -4.19 -14.92
C ALA A 48 5.43 -3.93 -15.48
N ALA A 49 4.39 -4.53 -14.90
CA ALA A 49 3.00 -4.32 -15.31
C ALA A 49 2.59 -2.84 -15.28
N SER A 50 2.95 -2.09 -14.23
CA SER A 50 2.67 -0.65 -14.15
C SER A 50 3.31 0.13 -15.30
N VAL A 51 4.59 -0.11 -15.59
CA VAL A 51 5.32 0.54 -16.69
C VAL A 51 4.80 0.13 -18.07
N TRP A 52 4.46 -1.15 -18.26
CA TRP A 52 3.91 -1.65 -19.52
C TRP A 52 2.51 -1.08 -19.80
N LEU A 53 1.69 -0.94 -18.76
CA LEU A 53 0.31 -0.45 -18.86
C LEU A 53 0.19 1.09 -18.87
N GLY A 54 1.29 1.84 -18.77
CA GLY A 54 1.22 3.30 -18.76
C GLY A 54 0.65 3.89 -17.47
N GLN A 55 0.74 3.17 -16.34
CA GLN A 55 0.09 3.56 -15.09
C GLN A 55 0.89 4.61 -14.30
N VAL A 56 0.18 5.29 -13.38
CA VAL A 56 0.73 6.37 -12.53
C VAL A 56 1.37 5.85 -11.24
N ASP A 57 1.43 4.53 -11.02
CA ASP A 57 1.85 3.97 -9.73
C ASP A 57 3.25 4.38 -9.31
N ALA A 58 4.18 4.57 -10.24
CA ALA A 58 5.54 5.03 -9.93
C ALA A 58 5.55 6.37 -9.18
N LEU A 59 4.70 7.31 -9.61
CA LEU A 59 4.53 8.59 -8.95
C LEU A 59 3.85 8.44 -7.59
N ILE A 60 2.86 7.55 -7.48
CA ILE A 60 2.19 7.27 -6.20
C ILE A 60 3.18 6.67 -5.20
N VAL A 61 3.95 5.66 -5.59
CA VAL A 61 4.94 4.99 -4.73
C VAL A 61 6.03 5.97 -4.30
N PHE A 62 6.50 6.84 -5.20
CA PHE A 62 7.42 7.90 -4.84
C PHE A 62 6.81 8.88 -3.83
N ALA A 63 5.58 9.33 -4.06
CA ALA A 63 4.88 10.23 -3.13
C ALA A 63 4.64 9.59 -1.76
N LEU A 64 4.31 8.30 -1.71
CA LEU A 64 4.22 7.53 -0.47
C LEU A 64 5.58 7.38 0.22
N ALA A 65 6.68 7.19 -0.52
CA ALA A 65 8.03 7.19 0.04
C ALA A 65 8.38 8.53 0.70
N VAL A 66 8.05 9.65 0.06
CA VAL A 66 8.19 11.00 0.65
C VAL A 66 7.31 11.16 1.89
N CYS A 67 6.07 10.65 1.84
CA CYS A 67 5.16 10.65 2.99
C CYS A 67 5.80 9.97 4.21
N LEU A 68 6.30 8.75 4.01
CA LEU A 68 6.91 7.93 5.06
C LEU A 68 8.21 8.53 5.59
N TRP A 69 9.05 9.08 4.70
CA TRP A 69 10.23 9.84 5.10
C TRP A 69 9.89 11.06 5.94
N GLY A 70 8.83 11.79 5.57
CA GLY A 70 8.35 12.94 6.33
C GLY A 70 7.85 12.55 7.73
N ILE A 71 7.12 11.44 7.84
CA ILE A 71 6.69 10.88 9.13
C ILE A 71 7.90 10.48 9.98
N HIS A 72 8.84 9.75 9.38
CA HIS A 72 10.03 9.25 10.08
C HIS A 72 10.93 10.38 10.59
N THR A 73 11.12 11.43 9.81
CA THR A 73 12.00 12.57 10.15
C THR A 73 11.30 13.70 10.91
N GLY A 74 10.00 13.55 11.24
CA GLY A 74 9.20 14.59 11.88
C GLY A 74 8.84 15.78 10.97
N ARG A 75 9.19 15.72 9.67
CA ARG A 75 8.85 16.73 8.66
C ARG A 75 7.41 16.55 8.16
N LEU A 76 6.44 16.80 9.04
CA LEU A 76 5.01 16.55 8.79
C LEU A 76 4.44 17.29 7.58
N GLY A 77 4.99 18.45 7.19
CA GLY A 77 4.60 19.13 5.95
C GLY A 77 4.93 18.29 4.70
N ALA A 78 6.15 17.76 4.62
CA ALA A 78 6.54 16.85 3.53
C ALA A 78 5.74 15.55 3.57
N ALA A 79 5.42 15.06 4.78
CA ALA A 79 4.54 13.91 4.95
C ALA A 79 3.17 14.15 4.29
N GLY A 80 2.57 15.31 4.59
CA GLY A 80 1.31 15.74 4.01
C GLY A 80 1.36 15.94 2.50
N VAL A 81 2.40 16.57 1.96
CA VAL A 81 2.56 16.74 0.50
C VAL A 81 2.60 15.37 -0.21
N GLY A 82 3.43 14.44 0.27
CA GLY A 82 3.50 13.10 -0.29
C GLY A 82 2.15 12.36 -0.23
N LEU A 83 1.46 12.44 0.91
CA LEU A 83 0.14 11.84 1.05
C LEU A 83 -0.90 12.50 0.14
N GLY A 84 -0.90 13.83 0.03
CA GLY A 84 -1.84 14.58 -0.82
C GLY A 84 -1.68 14.25 -2.30
N VAL A 85 -0.45 14.14 -2.80
CA VAL A 85 -0.18 13.66 -4.17
C VAL A 85 -0.72 12.24 -4.36
N ALA A 86 -0.36 11.32 -3.46
CA ALA A 86 -0.78 9.93 -3.56
C ALA A 86 -2.31 9.77 -3.52
N THR A 87 -2.98 10.47 -2.60
CA THR A 87 -4.45 10.44 -2.43
C THR A 87 -5.19 11.08 -3.60
N SER A 88 -4.62 12.12 -4.22
CA SER A 88 -5.22 12.75 -5.41
C SER A 88 -5.23 11.82 -6.62
N LEU A 89 -4.18 11.01 -6.77
CA LEU A 89 -4.05 10.05 -7.87
C LEU A 89 -4.81 8.74 -7.60
N LYS A 90 -4.95 8.35 -6.32
CA LYS A 90 -5.64 7.14 -5.90
C LYS A 90 -6.25 7.36 -4.52
N ILE A 91 -7.55 7.07 -4.35
CA ILE A 91 -8.24 7.29 -3.06
C ILE A 91 -7.70 6.40 -1.91
N SER A 92 -7.15 5.22 -2.21
CA SER A 92 -6.73 4.20 -1.23
C SER A 92 -5.82 4.69 -0.07
N PRO A 93 -4.81 5.56 -0.26
CA PRO A 93 -4.00 6.09 0.84
C PRO A 93 -4.77 7.07 1.73
N GLY A 94 -5.96 7.52 1.32
CA GLY A 94 -6.82 8.42 2.10
C GLY A 94 -7.20 7.87 3.48
N VAL A 95 -7.12 6.56 3.70
CA VAL A 95 -7.24 5.97 5.04
C VAL A 95 -6.20 6.53 6.01
N LEU A 96 -4.96 6.78 5.54
CA LEU A 96 -3.92 7.40 6.34
C LEU A 96 -4.26 8.87 6.65
N LEU A 97 -4.89 9.58 5.70
CA LEU A 97 -5.33 10.96 5.94
C LEU A 97 -6.39 11.03 7.04
N ILE A 98 -7.39 10.14 7.00
CA ILE A 98 -8.40 9.99 8.06
C ILE A 98 -7.70 9.68 9.39
N TYR A 99 -6.74 8.76 9.38
CA TYR A 99 -5.98 8.41 10.58
C TYR A 99 -5.19 9.59 11.16
N LEU A 100 -4.57 10.42 10.32
CA LEU A 100 -3.86 11.63 10.73
C LEU A 100 -4.81 12.67 11.36
N ILE A 101 -6.04 12.79 10.85
CA ILE A 101 -7.08 13.65 11.44
C ILE A 101 -7.41 13.16 12.86
N VAL A 102 -7.68 11.86 13.01
CA VAL A 102 -7.99 11.27 14.33
C VAL A 102 -6.81 11.42 15.29
N ARG A 103 -5.58 11.32 14.80
CA ARG A 103 -4.33 11.54 15.55
C ARG A 103 -3.93 13.02 15.70
N ARG A 104 -4.78 13.95 15.27
CA ARG A 104 -4.59 15.41 15.38
C ARG A 104 -3.27 15.90 14.77
N GLN A 105 -2.78 15.24 13.73
CA GLN A 105 -1.55 15.60 13.02
C GLN A 105 -1.81 16.72 12.01
N TRP A 106 -2.32 17.86 12.50
CA TRP A 106 -2.89 18.94 11.67
C TRP A 106 -1.91 19.54 10.67
N ARG A 107 -0.60 19.54 10.97
CA ARG A 107 0.42 20.00 10.02
C ARG A 107 0.47 19.12 8.77
N ALA A 108 0.40 17.80 8.94
CA ALA A 108 0.35 16.86 7.82
C ALA A 108 -1.00 16.90 7.10
N VAL A 109 -2.11 16.99 7.86
CA VAL A 109 -3.47 17.10 7.30
C VAL A 109 -3.60 18.36 6.43
N GLY A 110 -3.17 19.51 6.93
CA GLY A 110 -3.23 20.79 6.22
C GLY A 110 -2.39 20.76 4.94
N ALA A 111 -1.16 20.23 5.00
CA ALA A 111 -0.31 20.08 3.82
C ALA A 111 -0.91 19.10 2.78
N ALA A 112 -1.51 17.99 3.22
CA ALA A 112 -2.19 17.05 2.32
C ALA A 112 -3.41 17.69 1.65
N ALA A 113 -4.28 18.34 2.44
CA ALA A 113 -5.46 19.03 1.93
C ALA A 113 -5.10 20.14 0.93
N PHE A 114 -4.09 20.96 1.27
CA PHE A 114 -3.58 22.00 0.38
C PHE A 114 -3.03 21.42 -0.92
N THR A 115 -2.24 20.33 -0.84
CA THR A 115 -1.69 19.66 -2.02
C THR A 115 -2.80 19.10 -2.91
N MET A 116 -3.79 18.43 -2.33
CA MET A 116 -4.95 17.91 -3.06
C MET A 116 -5.74 19.03 -3.74
N MET A 117 -5.97 20.14 -3.04
CA MET A 117 -6.64 21.33 -3.57
C MET A 117 -5.86 21.91 -4.76
N VAL A 118 -4.56 22.12 -4.62
CA VAL A 118 -3.70 22.65 -5.69
C VAL A 118 -3.71 21.73 -6.92
N LEU A 119 -3.62 20.41 -6.73
CA LEU A 119 -3.67 19.45 -7.83
C LEU A 119 -5.04 19.42 -8.52
N MET A 120 -6.12 19.53 -7.74
CA MET A 120 -7.48 19.60 -8.29
C MET A 120 -7.69 20.87 -9.11
N VAL A 121 -7.25 22.03 -8.59
CA VAL A 121 -7.30 23.30 -9.32
C VAL A 121 -6.43 23.24 -10.57
N ALA A 122 -5.23 22.68 -10.49
CA ALA A 122 -4.38 22.47 -11.66
C ALA A 122 -5.04 21.56 -12.71
N ALA A 123 -5.71 20.48 -12.29
CA ALA A 123 -6.45 19.61 -13.19
C ALA A 123 -7.61 20.33 -13.89
N LEU A 124 -8.29 21.25 -13.20
CA LEU A 124 -9.36 22.07 -13.77
C LEU A 124 -8.85 23.16 -14.74
N LEU A 125 -7.70 23.77 -14.42
CA LEU A 125 -7.14 24.88 -15.21
C LEU A 125 -6.34 24.41 -16.43
N ILE A 126 -5.62 23.29 -16.30
CA ILE A 126 -4.74 22.75 -17.35
C ILE A 126 -5.44 21.65 -18.13
N GLY A 127 -6.25 20.83 -17.45
CA GLY A 127 -7.03 19.75 -18.05
C GLY A 127 -8.39 20.21 -18.55
N ARG A 128 -9.24 19.24 -18.91
CA ARG A 128 -10.62 19.50 -19.34
C ARG A 128 -11.54 19.34 -18.12
N PRO A 129 -12.25 20.39 -17.68
CA PRO A 129 -13.15 20.29 -16.52
C PRO A 129 -14.20 19.20 -16.66
N GLU A 130 -14.68 18.94 -17.89
CA GLU A 130 -15.63 17.86 -18.17
C GLU A 130 -15.12 16.46 -17.79
N ASP A 131 -13.81 16.20 -17.86
CA ASP A 131 -13.22 14.90 -17.54
C ASP A 131 -13.28 14.63 -16.03
N LEU A 132 -13.02 15.65 -15.22
CA LEU A 132 -13.14 15.54 -13.77
C LEU A 132 -14.60 15.29 -13.36
N LEU A 133 -15.53 16.06 -13.93
CA LEU A 133 -16.95 15.89 -13.63
C LEU A 133 -17.44 14.50 -14.06
N ARG A 134 -17.06 14.05 -15.26
CA ARG A 134 -17.35 12.70 -15.76
C ARG A 134 -16.75 11.62 -14.86
N PHE A 135 -15.52 11.82 -14.39
CA PHE A 135 -14.89 10.89 -13.46
C PHE A 135 -15.71 10.77 -12.18
N VAL A 136 -16.07 11.89 -11.56
CA VAL A 136 -16.80 11.90 -10.28
C VAL A 136 -18.20 11.30 -10.45
N LEU A 137 -18.95 11.70 -11.47
CA LEU A 137 -20.35 11.31 -11.64
C LEU A 137 -20.55 9.93 -12.26
N HIS A 138 -19.65 9.49 -13.15
CA HIS A 138 -19.88 8.30 -13.97
C HIS A 138 -18.82 7.21 -13.84
N VAL A 139 -17.58 7.55 -13.46
CA VAL A 139 -16.49 6.56 -13.34
C VAL A 139 -16.32 6.10 -11.90
N SER A 140 -16.31 7.02 -10.94
CA SER A 140 -16.06 6.70 -9.54
C SER A 140 -17.15 5.83 -8.88
N PRO A 141 -18.46 6.02 -9.15
CA PRO A 141 -19.50 5.23 -8.48
C PRO A 141 -19.47 3.74 -8.84
N PRO A 142 -19.34 3.33 -10.13
CA PRO A 142 -19.13 1.93 -10.48
C PRO A 142 -17.84 1.35 -9.90
N LEU A 143 -16.73 2.10 -9.91
CA LEU A 143 -15.47 1.63 -9.31
C LEU A 143 -15.60 1.37 -7.80
N ALA A 144 -16.41 2.15 -7.09
CA ALA A 144 -16.69 1.97 -5.67
C ALA A 144 -17.50 0.69 -5.37
N GLN A 145 -18.24 0.16 -6.35
CA GLN A 145 -18.92 -1.14 -6.23
C GLN A 145 -17.92 -2.32 -6.23
N GLY A 146 -16.73 -2.08 -6.78
CA GLY A 146 -15.69 -3.08 -6.96
C GLY A 146 -16.03 -4.08 -8.05
N SER A 147 -15.14 -5.05 -8.22
CA SER A 147 -15.26 -6.07 -9.26
C SER A 147 -14.74 -7.41 -8.78
N ARG A 148 -15.42 -8.51 -9.11
CA ARG A 148 -14.90 -9.87 -8.85
C ARG A 148 -13.81 -10.29 -9.83
N PHE A 149 -13.51 -9.43 -10.82
CA PHE A 149 -12.52 -9.69 -11.86
C PHE A 149 -11.25 -10.32 -11.28
N TRP A 150 -10.74 -11.36 -11.93
CA TRP A 150 -9.64 -12.20 -11.41
C TRP A 150 -8.35 -11.43 -11.11
N GLN A 151 -8.10 -10.30 -11.77
CA GLN A 151 -6.95 -9.43 -11.45
C GLN A 151 -7.17 -8.58 -10.18
N ASN A 152 -8.39 -8.52 -9.64
CA ASN A 152 -8.68 -7.78 -8.42
C ASN A 152 -8.19 -8.56 -7.19
N GLN A 153 -7.14 -8.02 -6.57
CA GLN A 153 -6.44 -8.52 -5.38
C GLN A 153 -6.97 -7.91 -4.08
N ALA A 154 -8.09 -7.19 -4.14
CA ALA A 154 -8.78 -6.74 -2.94
C ALA A 154 -9.33 -7.96 -2.17
N LEU A 155 -9.24 -7.95 -0.84
CA LEU A 155 -9.82 -8.98 0.01
C LEU A 155 -11.32 -9.21 -0.24
N PRO A 156 -12.19 -8.20 -0.39
CA PRO A 156 -13.59 -8.45 -0.68
C PRO A 156 -13.80 -9.12 -2.05
N ALA A 157 -12.90 -8.91 -3.02
CA ALA A 157 -12.94 -9.59 -4.31
C ALA A 157 -12.56 -11.07 -4.16
N LEU A 158 -11.52 -11.38 -3.39
CA LEU A 158 -11.15 -12.75 -3.06
C LEU A 158 -12.32 -13.49 -2.38
N LEU A 159 -12.91 -12.90 -1.34
CA LEU A 159 -14.03 -13.49 -0.61
C LEU A 159 -15.26 -13.68 -1.51
N ALA A 160 -15.58 -12.70 -2.36
CA ALA A 160 -16.68 -12.81 -3.30
C ALA A 160 -16.45 -13.92 -4.33
N ARG A 161 -15.21 -14.15 -4.80
CA ARG A 161 -14.88 -15.25 -5.70
C ARG A 161 -14.98 -16.62 -5.03
N LEU A 162 -14.53 -16.73 -3.78
CA LEU A 162 -14.56 -17.99 -3.03
C LEU A 162 -15.98 -18.45 -2.67
N THR A 163 -16.95 -17.55 -2.67
CA THR A 163 -18.31 -17.81 -2.21
C THR A 163 -19.38 -17.69 -3.30
N THR A 164 -18.99 -17.35 -4.53
CA THR A 164 -19.93 -17.28 -5.66
C THR A 164 -19.88 -18.54 -6.51
N SER A 165 -21.05 -19.05 -6.88
CA SER A 165 -21.19 -20.16 -7.83
C SER A 165 -21.14 -19.70 -9.29
N SER A 166 -21.08 -18.39 -9.55
CA SER A 166 -21.09 -17.84 -10.91
C SER A 166 -19.70 -17.85 -11.54
N PRO A 167 -19.54 -18.41 -12.76
CA PRO A 167 -18.26 -18.46 -13.46
C PRO A 167 -17.88 -17.14 -14.14
N ASP A 168 -18.78 -16.14 -14.20
CA ASP A 168 -18.50 -14.86 -14.86
C ASP A 168 -17.63 -13.95 -13.99
N LEU A 169 -16.34 -14.27 -14.01
CA LEU A 169 -15.29 -13.60 -13.27
C LEU A 169 -14.42 -12.75 -14.22
N ILE A 170 -14.94 -12.50 -15.42
CA ILE A 170 -14.36 -11.67 -16.47
C ILE A 170 -15.18 -10.38 -16.63
N ALA A 171 -16.46 -10.36 -16.25
CA ALA A 171 -17.25 -9.15 -16.20
C ALA A 171 -16.74 -8.17 -15.12
N TYR A 172 -16.27 -7.01 -15.58
CA TYR A 172 -15.84 -5.90 -14.71
C TYR A 172 -16.96 -5.37 -13.80
N ALA A 173 -18.23 -5.51 -14.20
CA ALA A 173 -19.40 -4.98 -13.49
C ALA A 173 -19.97 -5.89 -12.39
N THR A 174 -19.31 -7.01 -12.07
CA THR A 174 -19.79 -7.91 -11.01
C THR A 174 -19.46 -7.34 -9.62
N GLY A 175 -20.47 -6.77 -8.97
CA GLY A 175 -20.32 -6.15 -7.66
C GLY A 175 -19.88 -7.13 -6.56
N LEU A 176 -19.17 -6.61 -5.57
CA LEU A 176 -18.61 -7.38 -4.45
C LEU A 176 -19.68 -7.84 -3.42
N GLY A 177 -20.93 -7.41 -3.57
CA GLY A 177 -22.02 -7.76 -2.67
C GLY A 177 -21.77 -7.27 -1.24
N LEU A 178 -22.07 -8.13 -0.26
CA LEU A 178 -21.86 -7.86 1.18
C LEU A 178 -20.39 -7.94 1.59
N TRP A 179 -19.52 -8.58 0.80
CA TRP A 179 -18.12 -8.78 1.17
C TRP A 179 -17.33 -7.49 1.28
N ARG A 180 -17.65 -6.46 0.48
CA ARG A 180 -17.06 -5.13 0.65
C ARG A 180 -17.36 -4.52 2.01
N VAL A 181 -18.60 -4.70 2.51
CA VAL A 181 -19.03 -4.16 3.79
C VAL A 181 -18.38 -4.95 4.90
N ALA A 182 -18.40 -6.29 4.82
CA ALA A 182 -17.76 -7.16 5.78
C ALA A 182 -16.25 -6.87 5.90
N THR A 183 -15.53 -6.77 4.80
CA THR A 183 -14.10 -6.42 4.82
C THR A 183 -13.87 -5.02 5.36
N LEU A 184 -14.69 -4.03 4.96
CA LEU A 184 -14.58 -2.68 5.49
C LEU A 184 -14.76 -2.66 7.01
N LEU A 185 -15.75 -3.37 7.56
CA LEU A 185 -15.99 -3.46 9.00
C LEU A 185 -14.83 -4.12 9.75
N ILE A 186 -14.28 -5.23 9.23
CA ILE A 186 -13.11 -5.90 9.81
C ILE A 186 -11.91 -4.94 9.85
N VAL A 187 -11.67 -4.25 8.75
CA VAL A 187 -10.54 -3.32 8.60
C VAL A 187 -10.71 -2.10 9.49
N VAL A 188 -11.88 -1.48 9.51
CA VAL A 188 -12.19 -0.34 10.39
C VAL A 188 -12.04 -0.75 11.85
N GLY A 189 -12.56 -1.91 12.25
CA GLY A 189 -12.37 -2.46 13.59
C GLY A 189 -10.90 -2.64 13.96
N GLY A 190 -10.09 -3.20 13.05
CA GLY A 190 -8.64 -3.35 13.23
C GLY A 190 -7.91 -2.01 13.34
N VAL A 191 -8.23 -1.03 12.49
CA VAL A 191 -7.66 0.32 12.55
C VAL A 191 -8.03 1.03 13.84
N ILE A 192 -9.27 0.91 14.32
CA ILE A 192 -9.72 1.45 15.60
C ILE A 192 -8.97 0.79 16.75
N ALA A 193 -8.79 -0.54 16.73
CA ALA A 193 -8.05 -1.25 17.77
C ALA A 193 -6.59 -0.78 17.86
N VAL A 194 -5.92 -0.65 16.70
CA VAL A 194 -4.55 -0.12 16.62
C VAL A 194 -4.50 1.32 17.10
N TRP A 195 -5.43 2.16 16.66
CA TRP A 195 -5.55 3.54 17.12
C TRP A 195 -5.67 3.60 18.63
N TRP A 196 -6.62 2.86 19.21
CA TRP A 196 -6.87 2.86 20.65
C TRP A 196 -5.62 2.46 21.45
N GLN A 197 -4.89 1.46 20.98
CA GLN A 197 -3.67 0.99 21.63
C GLN A 197 -2.50 1.97 21.51
N ARG A 198 -2.48 2.80 20.46
CA ARG A 198 -1.34 3.68 20.13
C ARG A 198 -1.66 5.18 20.17
N ARG A 199 -2.86 5.58 20.60
CA ARG A 199 -3.32 6.98 20.55
C ARG A 199 -2.41 7.94 21.33
N ASP A 200 -1.80 7.45 22.40
CA ASP A 200 -0.90 8.21 23.29
C ASP A 200 0.59 8.10 22.88
N GLN A 201 0.87 7.40 21.78
CA GLN A 201 2.22 7.25 21.23
C GLN A 201 2.42 8.17 20.02
N PRO A 202 3.66 8.47 19.62
CA PRO A 202 3.92 9.12 18.34
C PRO A 202 3.50 8.23 17.15
N LEU A 203 3.08 8.85 16.05
CA LEU A 203 2.85 8.14 14.79
C LEU A 203 4.20 7.63 14.26
N THR A 204 4.24 6.37 13.85
CA THR A 204 5.48 5.78 13.30
C THR A 204 5.34 5.44 11.82
N ALA A 205 6.45 5.37 11.09
CA ALA A 205 6.43 4.98 9.68
C ALA A 205 5.85 3.56 9.45
N PRO A 206 6.17 2.51 10.25
CA PRO A 206 5.53 1.20 10.11
C PRO A 206 4.01 1.23 10.28
N GLU A 207 3.52 2.09 11.17
CA GLU A 207 2.08 2.29 11.40
C GLU A 207 1.41 2.89 10.16
N ALA A 208 2.03 3.90 9.55
CA ALA A 208 1.56 4.50 8.30
C ALA A 208 1.61 3.51 7.12
N VAL A 209 2.69 2.73 7.01
CA VAL A 209 2.84 1.68 5.98
C VAL A 209 1.72 0.65 6.09
N MET A 210 1.44 0.16 7.30
CA MET A 210 0.35 -0.79 7.53
C MET A 210 -1.00 -0.21 7.07
N LEU A 211 -1.30 1.04 7.42
CA LEU A 211 -2.54 1.70 7.01
C LEU A 211 -2.67 1.85 5.50
N ILE A 212 -1.58 2.22 4.80
CA ILE A 212 -1.56 2.31 3.34
C ILE A 212 -1.92 0.96 2.70
N LEU A 213 -1.34 -0.14 3.18
CA LEU A 213 -1.58 -1.47 2.64
C LEU A 213 -2.93 -2.03 3.02
N VAL A 214 -3.42 -1.69 4.21
CA VAL A 214 -4.80 -1.98 4.61
C VAL A 214 -5.78 -1.25 3.69
N GLY A 215 -5.51 0.01 3.31
CA GLY A 215 -6.31 0.72 2.30
C GLY A 215 -6.31 0.04 0.92
N LEU A 216 -5.19 -0.59 0.56
CA LEU A 216 -5.09 -1.40 -0.66
C LEU A 216 -5.85 -2.74 -0.52
N LEU A 217 -5.73 -3.43 0.60
CA LEU A 217 -6.39 -4.73 0.81
C LEU A 217 -7.92 -4.60 0.95
N ALA A 218 -8.37 -3.55 1.64
CA ALA A 218 -9.77 -3.31 2.00
C ALA A 218 -10.58 -2.62 0.90
N GLY A 219 -9.89 -1.89 0.02
CA GLY A 219 -10.52 -1.13 -1.05
C GLY A 219 -11.35 -2.02 -2.00
N PRO A 220 -12.29 -1.44 -2.76
CA PRO A 220 -13.13 -2.20 -3.68
C PRO A 220 -12.34 -2.76 -4.88
N ILE A 221 -11.21 -2.15 -5.23
CA ILE A 221 -10.40 -2.52 -6.40
C ILE A 221 -8.91 -2.40 -6.07
N THR A 222 -8.22 -3.53 -6.21
CA THR A 222 -6.75 -3.63 -6.20
C THR A 222 -6.28 -4.40 -7.41
N TRP A 223 -5.95 -3.70 -8.50
CA TRP A 223 -5.37 -4.36 -9.66
C TRP A 223 -3.94 -4.81 -9.38
N ASN A 224 -3.48 -5.80 -10.15
CA ASN A 224 -2.17 -6.40 -9.95
C ASN A 224 -1.01 -5.39 -9.95
N HIS A 225 -1.07 -4.32 -10.76
CA HIS A 225 -0.04 -3.28 -10.80
C HIS A 225 -0.01 -2.38 -9.56
N TYR A 226 -1.11 -2.28 -8.79
CA TYR A 226 -1.13 -1.52 -7.54
C TYR A 226 -0.30 -2.18 -6.43
N LEU A 227 0.01 -3.47 -6.57
CA LEU A 227 0.90 -4.18 -5.65
C LEU A 227 2.35 -3.66 -5.69
N SER A 228 2.69 -2.79 -6.66
CA SER A 228 3.92 -2.01 -6.63
C SER A 228 4.09 -1.20 -5.34
N TRP A 229 2.99 -0.90 -4.63
CA TRP A 229 3.01 -0.22 -3.34
C TRP A 229 3.67 -1.06 -2.25
N ALA A 230 3.76 -2.38 -2.41
CA ALA A 230 4.54 -3.25 -1.53
C ALA A 230 6.01 -2.80 -1.40
N LEU A 231 6.53 -2.03 -2.38
CA LEU A 231 7.87 -1.43 -2.31
C LEU A 231 8.09 -0.69 -1.00
N VAL A 232 7.06 0.00 -0.49
CA VAL A 232 7.22 0.81 0.72
C VAL A 232 7.57 -0.04 1.94
N ILE A 233 7.11 -1.30 2.03
CA ILE A 233 7.59 -2.25 3.03
C ILE A 233 8.96 -2.79 2.64
N LEU A 234 9.09 -3.31 1.41
CA LEU A 234 10.26 -4.12 1.05
C LEU A 234 11.56 -3.31 1.10
N ALA A 235 11.52 -2.04 0.72
CA ALA A 235 12.66 -1.13 0.83
C ALA A 235 12.83 -0.58 2.25
N SER A 236 11.74 -0.35 2.99
CA SER A 236 11.80 0.07 4.40
C SER A 236 12.03 -1.10 5.37
N ALA A 237 12.16 -2.33 4.87
CA ALA A 237 12.29 -3.54 5.69
C ALA A 237 13.53 -3.53 6.58
N GLY A 238 14.53 -2.67 6.30
CA GLY A 238 15.63 -2.41 7.21
C GLY A 238 15.15 -1.92 8.59
N HIS A 239 14.15 -1.03 8.66
CA HIS A 239 13.56 -0.55 9.93
C HIS A 239 12.94 -1.67 10.74
N LEU A 240 12.54 -2.71 10.02
CA LEU A 240 11.82 -3.86 10.53
C LEU A 240 12.77 -5.04 10.74
N TRP A 241 13.98 -4.98 10.16
CA TRP A 241 15.05 -5.90 10.47
C TRP A 241 15.50 -5.51 11.86
N PRO A 242 15.28 -6.41 12.83
CA PRO A 242 15.65 -6.09 14.17
C PRO A 242 17.07 -5.58 14.28
N SER A 243 17.24 -4.44 14.93
CA SER A 243 18.50 -4.16 15.61
C SER A 243 18.81 -5.33 16.56
N ASP A 244 20.07 -5.43 16.99
CA ASP A 244 20.55 -6.52 17.84
C ASP A 244 19.73 -6.68 19.15
N ASP A 245 18.90 -5.71 19.51
CA ASP A 245 17.88 -5.72 20.59
C ASP A 245 16.62 -6.61 20.35
N PHE A 246 16.40 -7.27 19.20
CA PHE A 246 15.40 -8.36 19.17
C PHE A 246 15.98 -9.60 19.87
N ASP A 247 15.91 -9.60 21.19
CA ASP A 247 16.27 -10.74 22.04
C ASP A 247 15.35 -11.97 21.87
N ASN A 248 14.39 -11.95 20.92
CA ASN A 248 13.51 -13.08 20.63
C ASN A 248 13.72 -13.62 19.20
N PHE A 249 14.74 -14.47 19.05
CA PHE A 249 15.04 -15.26 17.85
C PHE A 249 13.83 -15.88 17.10
N PRO A 250 12.78 -16.41 17.79
CA PRO A 250 11.62 -16.99 17.11
C PRO A 250 10.79 -15.97 16.32
N ARG A 251 10.73 -14.71 16.76
CA ARG A 251 9.91 -13.67 16.11
C ARG A 251 10.60 -13.02 14.94
N ARG A 252 11.93 -12.82 15.02
CA ARG A 252 12.74 -12.37 13.89
C ARG A 252 12.68 -13.38 12.75
N SER A 253 12.80 -14.67 13.05
CA SER A 253 12.67 -15.72 12.05
C SER A 253 11.26 -15.77 11.43
N LEU A 254 10.19 -15.58 12.22
CA LEU A 254 8.83 -15.49 11.69
C LEU A 254 8.63 -14.25 10.79
N PHE A 255 9.08 -13.06 11.20
CA PHE A 255 8.99 -11.85 10.39
C PHE A 255 9.68 -12.02 9.03
N THR A 256 10.92 -12.53 9.04
CA THR A 256 11.67 -12.82 7.80
C THR A 256 10.94 -13.85 6.94
N ARG A 257 10.39 -14.92 7.54
CA ARG A 257 9.60 -15.92 6.80
C ARG A 257 8.36 -15.30 6.17
N LEU A 258 7.64 -14.44 6.88
CA LEU A 258 6.45 -13.74 6.34
C LEU A 258 6.83 -12.84 5.17
N LEU A 259 7.94 -12.10 5.26
CA LEU A 259 8.44 -11.29 4.15
C LEU A 259 8.85 -12.14 2.95
N LEU A 260 9.55 -13.25 3.16
CA LEU A 260 9.98 -14.16 2.09
C LEU A 260 8.78 -14.83 1.41
N VAL A 261 7.80 -15.28 2.19
CA VAL A 261 6.55 -15.85 1.66
C VAL A 261 5.78 -14.78 0.88
N ALA A 262 5.65 -13.57 1.43
CA ALA A 262 5.02 -12.46 0.73
C ALA A 262 5.71 -12.18 -0.60
N TRP A 263 7.03 -12.08 -0.60
CA TRP A 263 7.82 -11.88 -1.81
C TRP A 263 7.59 -12.99 -2.82
N ALA A 264 7.70 -14.26 -2.39
CA ALA A 264 7.51 -15.42 -3.27
C ALA A 264 6.14 -15.38 -3.95
N THR A 265 5.08 -15.03 -3.23
CA THR A 265 3.73 -14.90 -3.79
C THR A 265 3.56 -13.73 -4.76
N LEU A 266 4.27 -12.62 -4.54
CA LEU A 266 4.21 -11.41 -5.38
C LEU A 266 5.04 -11.51 -6.68
N VAL A 267 6.05 -12.39 -6.69
CA VAL A 267 6.87 -12.67 -7.89
C VAL A 267 6.13 -13.55 -8.89
N VAL A 268 5.18 -14.39 -8.42
CA VAL A 268 4.43 -15.28 -9.33
C VAL A 268 3.69 -14.44 -10.37
N PRO A 269 4.00 -14.60 -11.68
CA PRO A 269 3.38 -13.79 -12.71
C PRO A 269 1.89 -14.09 -12.77
N MET A 270 1.07 -13.07 -13.01
CA MET A 270 -0.34 -13.28 -13.27
C MET A 270 -0.54 -14.05 -14.58
N PRO A 271 -1.55 -14.95 -14.67
CA PRO A 271 -1.96 -15.53 -15.94
C PRO A 271 -2.33 -14.44 -16.96
N LEU A 272 -2.13 -14.66 -18.25
CA LEU A 272 -2.47 -13.68 -19.30
C LEU A 272 -3.95 -13.74 -19.70
N SER A 273 -4.57 -14.91 -19.62
CA SER A 273 -5.96 -15.14 -20.00
C SER A 273 -6.73 -15.85 -18.88
N PRO A 274 -8.03 -15.53 -18.69
CA PRO A 274 -8.86 -16.21 -17.71
C PRO A 274 -9.10 -17.68 -18.06
N ASN A 275 -8.98 -18.56 -17.07
CA ASN A 275 -9.38 -19.96 -17.17
C ASN A 275 -10.11 -20.39 -15.89
N ALA A 276 -11.40 -20.04 -15.83
CA ALA A 276 -12.25 -20.26 -14.65
C ALA A 276 -12.41 -21.73 -14.25
N GLY A 277 -12.16 -22.68 -15.17
CA GLY A 277 -12.30 -24.11 -14.92
C GLY A 277 -11.11 -24.75 -14.19
N SER A 278 -10.00 -24.03 -13.98
CA SER A 278 -8.79 -24.63 -13.39
C SER A 278 -8.54 -24.14 -11.96
N VAL A 279 -8.47 -25.08 -11.01
CA VAL A 279 -8.15 -24.78 -9.60
C VAL A 279 -6.79 -24.10 -9.46
N LEU A 280 -5.80 -24.54 -10.25
CA LEU A 280 -4.45 -23.95 -10.27
C LEU A 280 -4.48 -22.47 -10.67
N TYR A 281 -5.37 -22.07 -11.57
CA TYR A 281 -5.56 -20.67 -11.94
C TYR A 281 -6.10 -19.85 -10.77
N TRP A 282 -7.06 -20.38 -10.01
CA TRP A 282 -7.61 -19.72 -8.83
C TRP A 282 -6.59 -19.54 -7.72
N VAL A 283 -5.80 -20.58 -7.45
CA VAL A 283 -4.68 -20.49 -6.52
C VAL A 283 -3.74 -19.38 -6.97
N ARG A 284 -3.29 -19.42 -8.22
CA ARG A 284 -2.31 -18.47 -8.78
C ARG A 284 -2.80 -17.02 -8.76
N THR A 285 -4.06 -16.76 -9.11
CA THR A 285 -4.64 -15.40 -9.11
C THR A 285 -4.93 -14.85 -7.72
N SER A 286 -4.90 -15.70 -6.69
CA SER A 286 -5.11 -15.30 -5.29
C SER A 286 -3.79 -15.11 -4.53
N LEU A 287 -2.67 -15.65 -5.02
CA LEU A 287 -1.35 -15.53 -4.37
C LEU A 287 -0.99 -14.07 -4.04
N PRO A 288 -1.18 -13.08 -4.92
CA PRO A 288 -0.75 -11.73 -4.61
C PRO A 288 -1.59 -11.07 -3.50
N THR A 289 -2.86 -11.44 -3.36
CA THR A 289 -3.71 -11.06 -2.21
C THR A 289 -3.14 -11.63 -0.90
N LEU A 290 -2.74 -12.91 -0.91
CA LEU A 290 -2.10 -13.55 0.25
C LEU A 290 -0.76 -12.88 0.58
N GLY A 291 0.03 -12.52 -0.44
CA GLY A 291 1.28 -11.78 -0.24
C GLY A 291 1.06 -10.45 0.45
N LEU A 292 0.06 -9.68 0.02
CA LEU A 292 -0.32 -8.43 0.66
C LEU A 292 -0.77 -8.63 2.11
N MET A 293 -1.53 -9.70 2.40
CA MET A 293 -1.92 -10.05 3.77
C MET A 293 -0.70 -10.39 4.64
N MET A 294 0.26 -11.17 4.13
CA MET A 294 1.49 -11.51 4.85
C MET A 294 2.35 -10.27 5.13
N LEU A 295 2.39 -9.32 4.19
CA LEU A 295 3.03 -8.02 4.40
C LEU A 295 2.37 -7.24 5.54
N ILE A 296 1.03 -7.14 5.58
CA ILE A 296 0.30 -6.46 6.66
C ILE A 296 0.53 -7.15 8.01
N VAL A 297 0.42 -8.48 8.04
CA VAL A 297 0.67 -9.29 9.25
C VAL A 297 2.10 -9.06 9.76
N SER A 298 3.09 -9.02 8.88
CA SER A 298 4.48 -8.74 9.28
C SER A 298 4.64 -7.37 9.96
N GLN A 299 3.92 -6.33 9.50
CA GLN A 299 3.94 -5.01 10.15
C GLN A 299 3.28 -5.02 11.52
N SER A 300 2.22 -5.81 11.71
CA SER A 300 1.52 -5.88 12.99
C SER A 300 2.44 -6.36 14.13
N PHE A 301 3.38 -7.28 13.84
CA PHE A 301 4.37 -7.74 14.82
C PHE A 301 5.29 -6.61 15.29
N VAL A 302 5.73 -5.75 14.36
CA VAL A 302 6.59 -4.60 14.67
C VAL A 302 5.85 -3.58 15.54
N LEU A 303 4.57 -3.35 15.26
CA LEU A 303 3.74 -2.41 16.03
C LEU A 303 3.44 -2.89 17.46
N VAL A 304 3.23 -4.19 17.67
CA VAL A 304 2.93 -4.75 19.01
C VAL A 304 4.16 -4.70 19.92
N GLN A 305 5.38 -4.80 19.39
CA GLN A 305 6.59 -4.76 20.21
C GLN A 305 6.98 -3.37 20.70
N THR A 306 6.75 -2.33 19.90
CA THR A 306 6.97 -0.94 20.34
C THR A 306 6.15 -0.61 21.60
N VAL A 307 4.97 -1.23 21.75
CA VAL A 307 4.13 -1.10 22.94
C VAL A 307 4.76 -1.79 24.16
N LYS A 308 5.30 -3.01 24.00
CA LYS A 308 5.85 -3.82 25.11
C LYS A 308 7.21 -3.36 25.62
N HIS A 309 8.08 -2.82 24.76
CA HIS A 309 9.38 -2.32 25.21
C HIS A 309 9.22 -1.10 26.14
N ARG A 310 8.26 -0.22 25.81
CA ARG A 310 8.02 1.00 26.57
C ARG A 310 7.35 0.76 27.92
N SER A 311 6.44 -0.21 28.02
CA SER A 311 5.86 -0.58 29.33
C SER A 311 6.95 -1.04 30.31
N LYS A 312 7.95 -1.77 29.81
CA LYS A 312 9.10 -2.21 30.62
C LYS A 312 10.06 -1.09 31.00
N GLU A 313 10.17 -0.01 30.22
CA GLU A 313 10.98 1.17 30.58
C GLU A 313 10.28 2.03 31.64
N VAL A 314 8.95 2.16 31.58
CA VAL A 314 8.16 2.90 32.59
C VAL A 314 8.12 2.16 33.94
N GLU A 315 8.29 0.84 33.93
CA GLU A 315 8.34 -0.01 35.14
C GLU A 315 9.75 -0.16 35.75
N ARG A 316 10.80 0.41 35.15
CA ARG A 316 12.14 0.42 35.77
C ARG A 316 12.21 1.59 36.77
N PRO A 317 12.44 1.31 38.07
CA PRO A 317 12.52 2.33 39.12
C PRO A 317 13.73 3.25 38.95
#